data_AF-X0VM03-F1
#
_entry.id   AF-X0VM03-F1
#
_cell.length_a   1.000
_cell.length_b   1.000
_cell.length_c   1.000
_cell.angle_alpha   90.00
_cell.angle_beta   90.00
_cell.angle_gamma   90.00
#
_symmetry.space_group_name_H-M   'P 1'
#
loop_
_entity.id
_entity.type
_entity.pdbx_description
1 polymer ?
#
loop_
_entity_poly.entity_id
_entity_poly.type
_entity_poly.pdbx_seq_one_letter_code
_entity_poly.pdbx_strand_id
1 'polypeptide(L)'
;IQGIIAGIGYFIFGVPNALLLTILTIFVGIIPLIGPWLVWVPIDIYLFASGHSGAGFGLLIYGLVVISWLDTIIRPLIVSRKSQINPAIVIIGMIGGLFVFGILGLLAGPLILAYVLLVIELYRKKTFNKNIIFKEIK
;
A
#
# COMPACT_ATOMS: atom_id res chain seq x y z
N ILE A 1 5.93 -0.92 -7.85
CA ILE A 1 6.08 -2.40 -7.81
C ILE A 1 4.75 -3.09 -8.10
N GLN A 2 3.73 -2.86 -7.27
CA GLN A 2 2.43 -3.53 -7.42
C GLN A 2 1.77 -3.31 -8.80
N GLY A 3 1.75 -2.07 -9.32
CA GLY A 3 1.21 -1.80 -10.66
C GLY A 3 1.95 -2.52 -11.80
N ILE A 4 3.26 -2.73 -11.68
CA ILE A 4 4.04 -3.49 -12.66
C ILE A 4 3.62 -4.97 -12.63
N ILE A 5 3.46 -5.53 -11.44
CA ILE A 5 3.07 -6.93 -11.27
C ILE A 5 1.63 -7.15 -11.74
N ALA A 6 0.73 -6.22 -11.43
CA ALA A 6 -0.62 -6.22 -12.00
C ALA A 6 -0.58 -6.18 -13.53
N GLY A 7 0.27 -5.34 -14.12
CA GLY A 7 0.47 -5.26 -15.56
C GLY A 7 0.94 -6.57 -16.19
N ILE A 8 1.90 -7.26 -15.57
CA ILE A 8 2.33 -8.60 -16.02
C ILE A 8 1.14 -9.57 -16.06
N GLY A 9 0.29 -9.56 -15.03
CA GLY A 9 -0.96 -10.33 -15.02
C GLY A 9 -1.86 -9.98 -16.21
N TYR A 10 -2.09 -8.70 -16.46
CA TYR A 10 -2.93 -8.25 -17.58
C TYR A 10 -2.42 -8.73 -18.95
N PHE A 11 -1.09 -8.73 -19.16
CA PHE A 11 -0.50 -9.26 -20.38
C PHE A 11 -0.62 -10.78 -20.50
N ILE A 12 -0.39 -11.52 -19.42
CA ILE A 12 -0.48 -12.99 -19.41
C ILE A 12 -1.90 -13.46 -19.73
N PHE A 13 -2.90 -12.78 -19.17
CA PHE A 13 -4.31 -13.14 -19.37
C PHE A 13 -4.96 -12.46 -20.58
N GLY A 14 -4.17 -11.75 -21.41
CA GLY A 14 -4.65 -11.18 -22.67
C GLY A 14 -5.68 -10.07 -22.51
N VAL A 15 -5.60 -9.29 -21.42
CA VAL A 15 -6.51 -8.16 -21.19
C VAL A 15 -6.35 -7.12 -22.31
N PRO A 16 -7.45 -6.67 -22.94
CA PRO A 16 -7.40 -5.61 -23.94
C PRO A 16 -6.78 -4.33 -23.35
N ASN A 17 -5.91 -3.66 -24.12
CA ASN A 17 -5.22 -2.44 -23.67
C ASN A 17 -4.42 -2.62 -22.36
N ALA A 18 -3.83 -3.79 -22.13
CA ALA A 18 -3.05 -4.10 -20.94
C ALA A 18 -2.02 -3.01 -20.57
N LEU A 19 -1.33 -2.41 -21.55
CA LEU A 19 -0.40 -1.29 -21.30
C LEU A 19 -1.08 -0.10 -20.63
N LEU A 20 -2.21 0.35 -21.16
CA LEU A 20 -2.94 1.50 -20.65
C LEU A 20 -3.46 1.22 -19.23
N LEU A 21 -4.03 0.04 -19.02
CA LEU A 21 -4.54 -0.39 -17.72
C LEU A 21 -3.41 -0.58 -16.68
N THR A 22 -2.22 -0.98 -17.12
CA THR A 22 -1.03 -1.05 -16.27
C THR A 22 -0.64 0.34 -15.78
N ILE A 23 -0.56 1.32 -16.69
CA ILE A 23 -0.25 2.71 -16.35
C ILE A 23 -1.30 3.25 -15.38
N LEU A 24 -2.59 3.01 -15.65
CA LEU A 24 -3.67 3.40 -14.76
C LEU A 24 -3.51 2.77 -13.37
N THR A 25 -3.20 1.48 -13.30
CA THR A 25 -2.98 0.77 -12.03
C THR A 25 -1.78 1.32 -11.26
N ILE A 26 -0.74 1.81 -11.95
CA ILE A 26 0.40 2.47 -11.31
C ILE A 26 -0.03 3.78 -10.64
N PHE A 27 -0.85 4.59 -11.31
CA PHE A 27 -1.37 5.84 -10.73
C PHE A 27 -2.33 5.58 -9.56
N VAL A 28 -3.29 4.68 -9.74
CA VAL A 28 -4.29 4.37 -8.72
C VAL A 28 -3.66 3.63 -7.54
N GLY A 29 -2.62 2.83 -7.77
CA GLY A 29 -1.84 2.11 -6.76
C GLY A 29 -1.07 3.00 -5.77
N ILE A 30 -1.07 4.33 -5.95
CA ILE A 30 -0.62 5.28 -4.92
C ILE A 30 -1.52 5.19 -3.68
N ILE A 31 -2.81 4.89 -3.87
CA ILE A 31 -3.75 4.65 -2.79
C ILE A 31 -3.48 3.26 -2.21
N PRO A 32 -2.95 3.16 -0.98
CA PRO A 32 -2.68 1.87 -0.35
C PRO A 32 -3.96 1.06 -0.20
N LEU A 33 -3.85 -0.27 -0.20
CA LEU A 33 -4.93 -1.22 0.13
C LEU A 33 -6.05 -1.34 -0.92
N ILE A 34 -6.49 -0.22 -1.50
CA ILE A 34 -7.65 -0.16 -2.41
C ILE A 34 -7.27 0.07 -3.87
N GLY A 35 -6.11 0.70 -4.11
CA GLY A 35 -5.77 1.21 -5.43
C GLY A 35 -5.77 0.16 -6.56
N PRO A 36 -5.04 -0.95 -6.42
CA PRO A 36 -5.02 -2.00 -7.43
C PRO A 36 -6.38 -2.69 -7.61
N TRP A 37 -7.11 -2.92 -6.51
CA TRP A 37 -8.42 -3.58 -6.52
C TRP A 37 -9.43 -2.83 -7.37
N LEU A 38 -9.38 -1.50 -7.36
CA LEU A 38 -10.23 -0.65 -8.19
C LEU A 38 -10.01 -0.84 -9.70
N VAL A 39 -8.88 -1.40 -10.12
CA VAL A 39 -8.57 -1.59 -11.55
C VAL A 39 -8.74 -3.04 -11.98
N TRP A 40 -8.13 -4.01 -11.27
CA TRP A 40 -8.17 -5.41 -11.73
C TRP A 40 -9.54 -6.08 -11.54
N VAL A 41 -10.31 -5.72 -10.51
CA VAL A 41 -11.64 -6.31 -10.28
C VAL A 41 -12.62 -5.98 -11.41
N PRO A 42 -12.77 -4.71 -11.86
CA PRO A 42 -13.58 -4.41 -13.04
C PRO A 42 -13.08 -5.10 -14.32
N ILE A 43 -11.77 -5.30 -14.48
CA ILE A 43 -11.19 -6.02 -15.62
C ILE A 43 -11.63 -7.49 -15.61
N ASP A 44 -11.61 -8.15 -14.45
CA ASP A 44 -12.09 -9.52 -14.32
C ASP A 44 -13.58 -9.63 -14.68
N ILE A 45 -14.40 -8.72 -14.15
CA ILE A 45 -15.83 -8.67 -14.46
C ILE A 45 -16.03 -8.50 -15.98
N TYR A 46 -15.23 -7.62 -16.60
CA TYR A 46 -15.27 -7.43 -18.05
C TYR A 46 -14.86 -8.69 -18.83
N LEU A 47 -13.83 -9.42 -18.40
CA LEU A 47 -13.42 -10.68 -19.03
C LEU A 47 -14.51 -11.75 -18.93
N PHE A 48 -15.16 -11.88 -17.77
CA PHE A 48 -16.30 -12.78 -17.60
C PHE A 48 -17.48 -12.38 -18.48
N ALA A 49 -17.82 -11.10 -18.53
CA ALA A 49 -18.90 -10.57 -19.37
C ALA A 49 -18.61 -10.74 -20.87
N SER A 50 -17.33 -10.71 -21.25
CA SER A 50 -16.87 -10.90 -22.64
C SER A 50 -16.73 -12.38 -23.04
N GLY A 51 -17.17 -13.33 -22.19
CA GLY A 51 -17.10 -14.76 -22.47
C GLY A 51 -15.71 -15.39 -22.31
N HIS A 52 -14.71 -14.62 -21.86
CA HIS A 52 -13.33 -15.09 -21.67
C HIS A 52 -13.12 -15.63 -20.25
N SER A 53 -13.92 -16.63 -19.86
CA SER A 53 -13.96 -17.13 -18.48
C SER A 53 -12.61 -17.70 -18.00
N GLY A 54 -11.82 -18.33 -18.88
CA GLY A 54 -10.50 -18.85 -18.52
C GLY A 54 -9.51 -17.75 -18.13
N ALA A 55 -9.48 -16.65 -18.90
CA ALA A 55 -8.68 -15.48 -18.59
C ALA A 55 -9.17 -14.76 -17.33
N GLY A 56 -10.49 -14.64 -17.15
CA GLY A 56 -11.10 -14.05 -15.95
C GLY A 56 -10.78 -14.83 -14.68
N PHE A 57 -10.89 -16.15 -14.68
CA PHE A 57 -10.49 -16.96 -13.52
C PHE A 57 -9.00 -16.88 -13.24
N GLY A 58 -8.18 -16.88 -14.30
CA GLY A 58 -6.73 -16.75 -14.17
C GLY A 58 -6.32 -15.42 -13.55
N LEU A 59 -6.86 -14.31 -14.05
CA LEU A 59 -6.58 -12.98 -13.54
C LEU A 59 -7.14 -12.78 -12.13
N LEU A 60 -8.31 -13.33 -11.80
CA LEU A 60 -8.89 -13.28 -10.46
C LEU A 60 -8.01 -14.00 -9.42
N ILE A 61 -7.55 -15.22 -9.75
CA ILE A 61 -6.65 -15.97 -8.87
C ILE A 61 -5.32 -15.22 -8.74
N TYR A 62 -4.78 -14.69 -9.83
CA TYR A 62 -3.56 -13.90 -9.83
C TYR A 62 -3.70 -12.62 -8.99
N GLY A 63 -4.82 -11.91 -9.09
CA GLY A 63 -5.11 -10.70 -8.34
C GLY A 63 -5.21 -10.96 -6.83
N LEU A 64 -5.91 -12.02 -6.44
CA LEU A 64 -6.05 -12.40 -5.04
C LEU A 64 -4.76 -12.95 -4.41
N VAL A 65 -4.00 -13.78 -5.14
CA VAL A 65 -2.83 -14.48 -4.57
C VAL A 65 -1.55 -13.69 -4.77
N VAL A 66 -1.33 -13.13 -5.95
CA VAL A 66 -0.09 -12.40 -6.24
C VAL A 66 -0.27 -10.94 -5.90
N ILE A 67 -1.19 -10.22 -6.55
CA ILE A 67 -1.27 -8.75 -6.44
C ILE A 67 -1.55 -8.29 -5.01
N SER A 68 -2.46 -8.98 -4.31
CA SER A 68 -2.89 -8.60 -2.95
C SER A 68 -1.82 -8.89 -1.88
N TRP A 69 -1.05 -9.95 -2.05
CA TRP A 69 0.00 -10.34 -1.09
C TRP A 69 1.26 -9.48 -1.21
N LEU A 70 1.47 -8.81 -2.35
CA LEU A 70 2.61 -7.91 -2.52
C LEU A 70 2.60 -6.81 -1.47
N ASP A 71 1.45 -6.22 -1.17
CA ASP A 71 1.38 -5.17 -0.15
C ASP A 71 1.72 -5.71 1.24
N THR A 72 1.28 -6.93 1.55
CA THR A 72 1.48 -7.58 2.85
C THR A 72 2.93 -8.05 3.06
N ILE A 73 3.61 -8.50 2.01
CA ILE A 73 4.97 -9.07 2.11
C ILE A 73 6.05 -8.03 1.80
N ILE A 74 5.87 -7.21 0.77
CA ILE A 74 6.91 -6.29 0.29
C ILE A 74 7.07 -5.11 1.24
N ARG A 75 5.98 -4.58 1.83
CA ARG A 75 6.10 -3.45 2.77
C ARG A 75 6.97 -3.80 3.98
N PRO A 76 6.78 -4.93 4.70
CA PRO A 76 7.67 -5.31 5.81
C PRO A 76 9.11 -5.62 5.38
N LEU A 77 9.30 -6.18 4.19
CA LEU A 77 10.64 -6.49 3.67
C LEU A 77 11.43 -5.24 3.29
N ILE A 78 10.79 -4.27 2.62
CA ILE A 78 11.40 -2.97 2.31
C ILE A 78 11.59 -2.15 3.60
N VAL A 79 10.59 -2.17 4.48
CA VAL A 79 10.61 -1.47 5.78
C VAL A 79 11.19 -2.40 6.85
N SER A 80 12.27 -3.11 6.51
CA SER A 80 12.98 -4.01 7.41
C SER A 80 13.30 -3.29 8.72
N ARG A 81 12.59 -3.71 9.78
CA ARG A 81 12.80 -3.52 11.23
C ARG A 81 13.74 -2.36 11.62
N LYS A 82 13.15 -1.28 12.16
CA LYS A 82 13.48 -0.70 13.47
C LYS A 82 12.60 0.53 13.73
N SER A 83 11.55 0.34 14.52
CA SER A 83 11.07 1.27 15.55
C SER A 83 9.89 0.58 16.20
N GLN A 84 9.99 0.32 17.51
CA GLN A 84 8.94 -0.33 18.30
C GLN A 84 7.80 0.64 18.60
N ILE A 85 7.25 1.33 17.58
CA ILE A 85 6.01 2.06 17.78
C ILE A 85 4.92 1.01 17.96
N ASN A 86 4.30 1.00 19.13
CA ASN A 86 3.25 0.05 19.46
C ASN A 86 2.16 0.11 18.37
N PRO A 87 1.79 -1.01 17.72
CA PRO A 87 0.76 -1.03 16.68
C PRO A 87 -0.56 -0.36 17.09
N ALA A 88 -0.90 -0.39 18.39
CA ALA A 88 -2.06 0.30 18.93
C ALA A 88 -2.03 1.81 18.66
N ILE A 89 -0.86 2.45 18.78
CA ILE A 89 -0.68 3.89 18.54
C ILE A 89 -0.91 4.22 17.06
N VAL A 90 -0.44 3.35 16.16
CA VAL A 90 -0.64 3.50 14.72
C VAL A 90 -2.14 3.40 14.40
N ILE A 91 -2.84 2.40 14.96
CA ILE A 91 -4.28 2.22 14.77
C ILE A 91 -5.06 3.43 15.29
N ILE A 92 -4.73 3.93 16.48
CA ILE A 92 -5.32 5.15 17.05
C ILE A 92 -5.13 6.33 16.09
N GLY A 93 -3.95 6.45 15.48
CA GLY A 93 -3.67 7.47 14.49
C GLY A 93 -4.44 7.33 13.20
N MET A 94 -4.59 6.12 12.68
CA MET A 94 -5.39 5.87 11.50
C MET A 94 -6.86 6.23 11.75
N ILE A 95 -7.42 5.78 12.88
CA ILE A 95 -8.82 6.04 13.25
C ILE A 95 -9.06 7.53 13.49
N GLY A 96 -8.23 8.17 14.32
CA GLY A 96 -8.35 9.61 14.59
C GLY A 96 -8.15 10.46 13.34
N GLY A 97 -7.16 10.10 12.52
CA GLY A 97 -6.93 10.74 11.23
C GLY A 97 -8.13 10.58 10.29
N LEU A 98 -8.71 9.38 10.20
CA LEU A 98 -9.90 9.11 9.40
C LEU A 98 -11.08 10.01 9.78
N PHE A 99 -11.30 10.24 11.08
CA PHE A 99 -12.37 11.12 11.55
C PHE A 99 -12.16 12.60 11.21
N VAL A 100 -10.90 13.06 11.17
CA VAL A 100 -10.57 14.49 10.93
C VAL A 100 -10.39 14.81 9.45
N PHE A 101 -9.69 13.94 8.71
CA PHE A 101 -9.25 14.19 7.32
C PHE A 101 -9.83 13.20 6.31
N GLY A 102 -10.75 12.32 6.72
CA GLY A 102 -11.33 11.30 5.85
C GLY A 102 -10.28 10.27 5.37
N ILE A 103 -10.42 9.76 4.14
CA ILE A 103 -9.52 8.74 3.58
C ILE A 103 -8.03 9.13 3.68
N LEU A 104 -7.71 10.41 3.46
CA LEU A 104 -6.34 10.93 3.52
C LEU A 104 -5.77 10.87 4.95
N GLY A 105 -6.66 10.92 5.93
CA GLY A 105 -6.35 10.76 7.34
C GLY A 105 -5.81 9.39 7.73
N LEU A 106 -6.10 8.33 6.96
CA LEU A 106 -5.51 7.01 7.20
C LEU A 106 -3.99 7.01 6.99
N LEU A 107 -3.49 7.84 6.08
CA LEU A 107 -2.07 8.05 5.84
C LEU A 107 -1.49 9.14 6.76
N ALA A 108 -2.17 10.28 6.84
CA ALA A 108 -1.69 11.44 7.57
C ALA A 108 -1.72 11.24 9.10
N GLY A 109 -2.71 10.52 9.63
CA GLY A 109 -2.91 10.33 11.07
C GLY A 109 -1.72 9.66 11.78
N PRO A 110 -1.26 8.47 11.32
CA PRO A 110 -0.06 7.84 11.87
C PRO A 110 1.20 8.70 11.74
N LEU A 111 1.35 9.41 10.62
CA LEU A 111 2.48 10.32 10.40
C LEU A 111 2.49 11.44 11.43
N ILE A 112 1.37 12.14 11.61
CA ILE A 112 1.24 13.24 12.57
C ILE A 112 1.53 12.74 13.98
N LEU A 113 0.98 11.60 14.39
CA LEU A 113 1.26 11.01 15.70
C LEU A 113 2.73 10.64 15.89
N ALA A 114 3.38 10.09 14.87
CA ALA A 114 4.81 9.80 14.92
C ALA A 114 5.62 11.09 15.15
N TYR A 115 5.28 12.18 14.47
CA TYR A 115 5.91 13.50 14.69
C TYR A 115 5.66 14.04 16.10
N VAL A 116 4.44 13.94 16.62
CA VAL A 116 4.11 14.38 17.98
C VAL A 116 4.93 13.61 19.01
N LEU A 117 4.99 12.28 18.88
CA LEU A 117 5.78 11.43 19.78
C LEU A 117 7.27 11.75 19.70
N LEU A 118 7.79 12.00 18.49
CA LEU A 118 9.16 12.43 18.27
C LEU A 118 9.46 13.74 19.00
N VAL A 119 8.57 14.74 18.88
CA VAL A 119 8.73 16.02 19.58
C VAL A 119 8.70 15.82 21.10
N ILE A 120 7.75 15.03 21.63
CA ILE A 120 7.68 14.73 23.07
C ILE A 120 8.98 14.05 23.54
N GLU A 121 9.51 13.11 22.76
CA GLU A 121 10.76 12.43 23.09
C GLU A 121 11.96 13.38 23.08
N LEU A 122 12.03 14.31 22.12
CA LEU A 122 13.06 15.36 22.06
C LEU A 122 12.98 16.31 23.26
N TYR A 123 11.78 16.69 23.70
CA TYR A 123 11.62 17.51 24.90
C TYR A 123 11.99 16.76 26.18
N ARG A 124 11.66 15.45 26.26
CA ARG A 124 11.97 14.62 27.42
C ARG A 124 13.46 14.31 27.54
N LYS A 125 14.15 14.06 26.43
CA LYS A 125 15.61 13.91 26.39
C LYS A 125 16.25 15.29 26.20
N LYS A 126 16.56 15.96 27.32
CA LYS A 126 17.34 17.21 27.38
C LYS A 126 18.80 17.09 26.89
N THR A 127 19.10 16.16 25.99
CA THR A 127 20.38 16.02 25.29
C THR A 127 20.07 15.64 23.86
N PHE A 128 20.36 16.57 22.95
CA PHE A 128 20.24 16.41 21.51
C PHE A 128 21.30 15.39 21.03
N ASN A 129 21.08 14.11 21.28
CA ASN A 129 22.00 13.08 20.84
C ASN A 129 21.74 12.77 19.36
N LYS A 130 22.48 13.47 18.50
CA LYS A 130 22.49 13.36 17.03
C LYS A 130 22.69 11.91 16.52
N ASN A 131 23.18 11.01 17.38
CA ASN A 131 23.42 9.60 17.05
C ASN A 131 22.16 8.73 16.96
N ILE A 132 20.97 9.21 17.37
CA ILE A 132 19.74 8.42 17.24
C ILE A 132 19.27 8.37 15.77
N ILE A 133 19.50 9.45 15.01
CA ILE A 133 19.03 9.58 13.62
C ILE A 133 19.94 8.83 12.62
N PHE A 134 21.25 8.75 12.89
CA PHE A 134 22.22 8.16 11.96
C PHE A 134 22.60 6.70 12.26
N LYS A 135 22.18 6.14 13.41
CA LYS A 135 22.44 4.73 13.74
C LYS A 135 21.41 3.77 13.11
N GLU A 136 20.32 4.29 12.56
CA GLU A 136 19.34 3.51 11.78
C GLU A 136 19.62 3.50 10.26
N ILE A 137 20.60 4.30 9.79
CA ILE A 137 21.00 4.38 8.36
C ILE A 137 22.27 3.52 8.09
N LYS A 138 22.73 2.76 9.09
CA LYS A 138 23.76 1.72 8.95
C LYS A 138 23.20 0.38 9.40
#